data_AF-A0A062V664-F1
#
_entry.id   AF-A0A062V664-F1
#
_cell.length_a   1.000
_cell.length_b   1.000
_cell.length_c   1.000
_cell.angle_alpha   90.00
_cell.angle_beta   90.00
_cell.angle_gamma   90.00
#
_symmetry.space_group_name_H-M   'P 1'
#
loop_
_entity.id
_entity.type
_entity.pdbx_description
1 polymer ?
#
loop_
_entity_poly.entity_id
_entity_poly.type
_entity_poly.pdbx_seq_one_letter_code
_entity_poly.pdbx_strand_id
1 'polypeptide(L)'
;MTGKYTPSLIARAYADPLSWLNLAVDLLPIWAIFQFGWGATPLVALYWLENLVIGLFAAARMLGAGLTQLSKGIMSGAAVFFLVPFFCFHYGAFCWGHGVFIANFSNQDIGLPSPQGLLVWALGTGPHMLWFLGAILAANLAVFLIDFIARGEITRTKLDAEMTAPYGRIVTLHVAIILGAMFAFGAEEPLMGVLLLILIRVAFGMILTLRRRMRRDAQLAERVEGKGATV
;
A
#
# COMPACT_ATOMS: atom_id res chain seq x y z
N MET A 1 -30.77 -2.62 -9.09
CA MET A 1 -31.70 -3.05 -8.02
C MET A 1 -30.96 -2.95 -6.68
N THR A 2 -31.63 -2.41 -5.66
CA THR A 2 -31.11 -1.88 -4.40
C THR A 2 -30.59 -2.97 -3.45
N GLY A 3 -29.28 -3.20 -3.42
CA GLY A 3 -28.63 -4.18 -2.54
C GLY A 3 -28.46 -3.61 -1.12
N LYS A 4 -29.34 -4.03 -0.20
CA LYS A 4 -29.32 -3.63 1.22
C LYS A 4 -28.01 -4.06 1.90
N TYR A 5 -27.37 -3.12 2.59
CA TYR A 5 -26.20 -3.35 3.44
C TYR A 5 -26.58 -4.22 4.65
N THR A 6 -26.03 -5.43 4.76
CA THR A 6 -26.28 -6.31 5.92
C THR A 6 -25.14 -6.27 6.94
N PRO A 7 -25.43 -6.00 8.24
CA PRO A 7 -24.44 -5.91 9.33
C PRO A 7 -23.54 -7.14 9.50
N SER A 8 -24.02 -8.33 9.10
CA SER A 8 -23.30 -9.60 9.23
C SER A 8 -22.08 -9.75 8.31
N LEU A 9 -21.93 -8.86 7.32
CA LEU A 9 -20.78 -8.82 6.42
C LEU A 9 -19.63 -8.00 7.00
N ILE A 10 -19.96 -6.95 7.77
CA ILE A 10 -19.00 -6.13 8.51
C ILE A 10 -18.45 -6.91 9.70
N ALA A 11 -19.31 -7.65 10.41
CA ALA A 11 -18.91 -8.47 11.56
C ALA A 11 -17.92 -9.60 11.20
N ARG A 12 -18.03 -10.20 10.00
CA ARG A 12 -17.09 -11.26 9.55
C ARG A 12 -15.77 -10.73 9.04
N ALA A 13 -15.73 -9.51 8.48
CA ALA A 13 -14.48 -8.85 8.10
C ALA A 13 -13.62 -8.47 9.33
N TYR A 14 -14.26 -8.20 10.47
CA TYR A 14 -13.60 -7.90 11.75
C TYR A 14 -13.34 -9.13 12.63
N ALA A 15 -13.53 -10.35 12.12
CA ALA A 15 -13.25 -11.58 12.88
C ALA A 15 -11.82 -12.11 12.68
N ASP A 16 -11.06 -11.61 11.69
CA ASP A 16 -9.68 -12.04 11.44
C ASP A 16 -8.72 -11.20 12.30
N PRO A 17 -7.93 -11.79 13.22
CA PRO A 17 -6.97 -11.08 14.07
C PRO A 17 -5.98 -10.21 13.28
N LEU A 18 -5.71 -10.57 12.04
CA LEU A 18 -4.83 -9.83 11.12
C LEU A 18 -5.44 -8.52 10.62
N SER A 19 -6.78 -8.43 10.53
CA SER A 19 -7.46 -7.17 10.21
C SER A 19 -7.35 -6.17 11.36
N TRP A 20 -7.42 -6.66 12.61
CA TRP A 20 -7.17 -5.84 13.79
C TRP A 20 -5.71 -5.41 13.91
N LEU A 21 -4.76 -6.29 13.56
CA LEU A 21 -3.35 -5.96 13.54
C LEU A 21 -3.03 -4.85 12.54
N ASN A 22 -3.55 -4.94 11.32
CA ASN A 22 -3.39 -3.90 10.30
C ASN A 22 -4.05 -2.59 10.74
N LEU A 23 -5.26 -2.66 11.29
CA LEU A 23 -5.94 -1.48 11.83
C LEU A 23 -5.15 -0.83 12.97
N ALA A 24 -4.57 -1.62 13.88
CA ALA A 24 -3.76 -1.10 14.97
C ALA A 24 -2.50 -0.38 14.44
N VAL A 25 -1.86 -0.93 13.40
CA VAL A 25 -0.73 -0.29 12.72
C VAL A 25 -1.14 1.00 12.03
N ASP A 26 -2.31 1.02 11.37
CA ASP A 26 -2.86 2.21 10.72
C ASP A 26 -3.17 3.35 11.71
N LEU A 27 -3.38 3.03 12.99
CA LEU A 27 -3.62 4.00 14.06
C LEU A 27 -2.32 4.51 14.72
N LEU A 28 -1.17 3.85 14.49
CA LEU A 28 0.10 4.28 15.07
C LEU A 28 0.48 5.72 14.69
N PRO A 29 0.33 6.18 13.43
CA PRO A 29 0.63 7.57 13.08
C PRO A 29 -0.24 8.58 13.86
N ILE A 30 -1.50 8.23 14.14
CA ILE A 30 -2.40 9.09 14.94
C ILE A 30 -1.92 9.16 16.38
N TRP A 31 -1.55 8.02 16.96
CA TRP A 31 -0.95 7.98 18.29
C TRP A 31 0.34 8.82 18.37
N ALA A 32 1.17 8.78 17.33
CA ALA A 32 2.40 9.57 17.24
C ALA A 32 2.15 11.09 17.27
N ILE A 33 1.07 11.55 16.64
CA ILE A 33 0.64 12.97 16.69
C ILE A 33 0.36 13.37 18.14
N PHE A 34 -0.45 12.58 18.85
CA PHE A 34 -0.87 12.94 20.21
C PHE A 34 0.25 12.84 21.25
N GLN A 35 1.15 11.86 21.12
CA GLN A 35 2.21 11.65 22.12
C GLN A 35 3.48 12.46 21.83
N PHE A 36 3.85 12.58 20.55
CA PHE A 36 5.13 13.15 20.15
C PHE A 36 4.99 14.45 19.36
N GLY A 37 3.75 14.93 19.14
CA GLY A 37 3.51 16.17 18.40
C GLY A 37 3.96 16.10 16.94
N TRP A 38 3.95 14.91 16.32
CA TRP A 38 4.40 14.76 14.95
C TRP A 38 3.62 15.67 13.99
N GLY A 39 4.37 16.48 13.23
CA GLY A 39 3.84 17.29 12.14
C GLY A 39 3.69 16.49 10.84
N ALA A 40 3.43 17.20 9.74
CA ALA A 40 3.21 16.56 8.43
C ALA A 40 4.43 15.76 7.92
N THR A 41 5.65 16.32 8.05
CA THR A 41 6.87 15.71 7.54
C THR A 41 7.14 14.29 8.07
N PRO A 42 7.20 14.03 9.40
CA PRO A 42 7.44 12.68 9.90
C PRO A 42 6.32 11.69 9.54
N LEU A 43 5.06 12.14 9.46
CA LEU A 43 3.95 11.28 9.06
C LEU A 43 4.09 10.83 7.60
N VAL A 44 4.34 11.77 6.68
CA VAL A 44 4.51 11.46 5.26
C VAL A 44 5.76 10.61 5.03
N ALA A 45 6.85 10.87 5.77
CA ALA A 45 8.04 10.04 5.75
C ALA A 45 7.77 8.61 6.24
N LEU A 46 6.97 8.43 7.30
CA LEU A 46 6.58 7.10 7.78
C LEU A 46 5.73 6.34 6.75
N TYR A 47 4.74 6.99 6.13
CA TYR A 47 3.96 6.39 5.05
C TYR A 47 4.81 6.04 3.82
N TRP A 48 5.83 6.84 3.53
CA TRP A 48 6.79 6.52 2.48
C TRP A 48 7.61 5.28 2.83
N LEU A 49 8.12 5.17 4.06
CA LEU A 49 8.82 3.98 4.56
C LEU A 49 7.93 2.73 4.53
N GLU A 50 6.64 2.86 4.88
CA GLU A 50 5.66 1.77 4.80
C GLU A 50 5.56 1.22 3.37
N ASN A 51 5.58 2.09 2.35
CA ASN A 51 5.55 1.63 0.95
C ASN A 51 6.79 0.79 0.57
N LEU A 52 7.95 1.10 1.15
CA LEU A 52 9.15 0.28 0.95
C LEU A 52 8.97 -1.10 1.59
N VAL A 53 8.41 -1.16 2.80
CA VAL A 53 8.11 -2.43 3.49
C VAL A 53 7.11 -3.25 2.67
N ILE A 54 6.04 -2.64 2.17
CA ILE A 54 5.05 -3.33 1.32
C ILE A 54 5.69 -3.86 0.03
N GLY A 55 6.55 -3.06 -0.61
CA GLY A 55 7.30 -3.48 -1.79
C GLY A 55 8.21 -4.67 -1.51
N LEU A 56 8.91 -4.66 -0.38
CA LEU A 56 9.74 -5.78 0.08
C LEU A 56 8.92 -7.07 0.21
N PHE A 57 7.76 -7.00 0.89
CA PHE A 57 6.90 -8.18 1.06
C PHE A 57 6.25 -8.62 -0.25
N ALA A 58 5.89 -7.71 -1.16
CA ALA A 58 5.39 -8.07 -2.49
C ALA A 58 6.46 -8.80 -3.30
N ALA A 59 7.72 -8.34 -3.28
CA ALA A 59 8.84 -9.03 -3.90
C ALA A 59 9.05 -10.43 -3.30
N ALA A 60 8.99 -10.56 -1.97
CA ALA A 60 9.10 -11.84 -1.28
C ALA A 60 7.95 -12.80 -1.63
N ARG A 61 6.72 -12.29 -1.73
CA ARG A 61 5.55 -13.06 -2.15
C ARG A 61 5.68 -13.54 -3.60
N MET A 62 6.09 -12.67 -4.52
CA MET A 62 6.36 -13.08 -5.90
C MET A 62 7.44 -14.15 -5.97
N LEU A 63 8.55 -13.96 -5.25
CA LEU A 63 9.65 -14.93 -5.20
C LEU A 63 9.17 -16.29 -4.69
N GLY A 64 8.51 -16.32 -3.53
CA GLY A 64 7.99 -17.54 -2.92
C GLY A 64 6.98 -18.26 -3.82
N ALA A 65 6.04 -17.51 -4.42
CA ALA A 65 5.02 -18.08 -5.29
C ALA A 65 5.63 -18.65 -6.59
N GLY A 66 6.56 -17.92 -7.22
CA GLY A 66 7.24 -18.36 -8.43
C GLY A 66 8.08 -19.62 -8.21
N LEU A 67 8.88 -19.66 -7.14
CA LEU A 67 9.67 -20.83 -6.78
C LEU A 67 8.79 -22.05 -6.45
N THR A 68 7.66 -21.83 -5.78
CA THR A 68 6.69 -22.90 -5.47
C THR A 68 5.98 -23.43 -6.73
N GLN A 69 5.74 -22.57 -7.73
CA GLN A 69 5.20 -22.99 -9.03
C GLN A 69 6.22 -23.83 -9.80
N LEU A 70 7.49 -23.40 -9.84
CA LEU A 70 8.60 -24.14 -10.43
C LEU A 70 8.77 -25.52 -9.79
N SER A 71 8.76 -25.61 -8.46
CA SER A 71 8.91 -26.88 -7.74
C SER A 71 7.77 -27.87 -8.02
N LYS A 72 6.62 -27.38 -8.47
CA LYS A 72 5.44 -28.18 -8.89
C LYS A 72 5.41 -28.46 -10.40
N GLY A 73 6.47 -28.12 -11.14
CA GLY A 73 6.56 -28.33 -12.59
C GLY A 73 5.80 -27.30 -13.43
N ILE A 74 5.33 -26.21 -12.84
CA ILE A 74 4.60 -25.16 -13.55
C ILE A 74 5.61 -24.14 -14.11
N MET A 75 5.87 -24.21 -15.41
CA MET A 75 6.88 -23.37 -16.09
C MET A 75 6.62 -21.86 -16.01
N SER A 76 5.37 -21.42 -15.81
CA SER A 76 5.06 -20.00 -15.58
C SER A 76 5.77 -19.41 -14.35
N GLY A 77 6.15 -20.25 -13.38
CA GLY A 77 6.92 -19.83 -12.21
C GLY A 77 8.29 -19.25 -12.56
N ALA A 78 8.89 -19.64 -13.69
CA ALA A 78 10.18 -19.12 -14.16
C ALA A 78 10.16 -17.60 -14.43
N ALA A 79 8.99 -17.01 -14.67
CA ALA A 79 8.85 -15.57 -14.84
C ALA A 79 9.39 -14.77 -13.64
N VAL A 80 9.45 -15.37 -12.45
CA VAL A 80 9.94 -14.74 -11.22
C VAL A 80 11.39 -14.25 -11.33
N PHE A 81 12.24 -14.93 -12.10
CA PHE A 81 13.64 -14.54 -12.31
C PHE A 81 13.80 -13.23 -13.08
N PHE A 82 12.79 -12.87 -13.88
CA PHE A 82 12.73 -11.58 -14.55
C PHE A 82 11.89 -10.58 -13.75
N LEU A 83 10.70 -11.00 -13.31
CA LEU A 83 9.72 -10.12 -12.67
C LEU A 83 10.21 -9.56 -11.34
N VAL A 84 10.91 -10.33 -10.50
CA VAL A 84 11.38 -9.82 -9.19
C VAL A 84 12.46 -8.76 -9.37
N PRO A 85 13.55 -8.99 -10.13
CA PRO A 85 14.53 -7.92 -10.39
C PRO A 85 13.93 -6.69 -11.08
N PHE A 86 13.06 -6.91 -12.09
CA PHE A 86 12.36 -5.83 -12.77
C PHE A 86 11.50 -5.01 -11.79
N PHE A 87 10.73 -5.68 -10.93
CA PHE A 87 9.93 -5.03 -9.91
C PHE A 87 10.81 -4.24 -8.94
N CYS A 88 11.87 -4.84 -8.38
CA CYS A 88 12.76 -4.14 -7.46
C CYS A 88 13.36 -2.88 -8.08
N PHE A 89 13.79 -2.94 -9.35
CA PHE A 89 14.31 -1.79 -10.07
C PHE A 89 13.22 -0.74 -10.33
N HIS A 90 12.10 -1.14 -10.93
CA HIS A 90 11.04 -0.22 -11.37
C HIS A 90 10.29 0.40 -10.19
N TYR A 91 9.82 -0.43 -9.25
CA TYR A 91 9.17 0.00 -8.02
C TYR A 91 10.13 0.80 -7.13
N GLY A 92 11.40 0.38 -7.06
CA GLY A 92 12.46 1.10 -6.34
C GLY A 92 12.70 2.50 -6.91
N ALA A 93 12.77 2.64 -8.24
CA ALA A 93 12.92 3.93 -8.91
C ALA A 93 11.73 4.87 -8.62
N PHE A 94 10.49 4.34 -8.63
CA PHE A 94 9.31 5.10 -8.23
C PHE A 94 9.35 5.52 -6.76
N CYS A 95 9.73 4.61 -5.86
CA CYS A 95 9.85 4.95 -4.43
C CYS A 95 10.94 5.99 -4.18
N TRP A 96 12.07 5.90 -4.89
CA TRP A 96 13.15 6.86 -4.80
C TRP A 96 12.69 8.25 -5.27
N GLY A 97 12.14 8.36 -6.48
CA GLY A 97 11.63 9.64 -7.01
C GLY A 97 10.57 10.27 -6.10
N HIS A 98 9.69 9.44 -5.52
CA HIS A 98 8.72 9.88 -4.53
C HIS A 98 9.35 10.44 -3.26
N GLY A 99 10.36 9.73 -2.71
CA GLY A 99 11.07 10.13 -1.51
C GLY A 99 11.82 11.45 -1.71
N VAL A 100 12.45 11.62 -2.87
CA VAL A 100 13.06 12.90 -3.28
C VAL A 100 12.02 14.02 -3.27
N PHE A 101 10.84 13.79 -3.85
CA PHE A 101 9.77 14.80 -3.88
C PHE A 101 9.32 15.19 -2.47
N ILE A 102 9.02 14.21 -1.62
CA ILE A 102 8.58 14.46 -0.23
C ILE A 102 9.66 15.25 0.53
N ALA A 103 10.92 14.84 0.41
CA ALA A 103 11.99 15.42 1.19
C ALA A 103 12.26 16.88 0.80
N ASN A 104 12.32 17.18 -0.50
CA ASN A 104 12.45 18.57 -0.97
C ASN A 104 11.21 19.41 -0.63
N PHE A 105 10.01 18.81 -0.64
CA PHE A 105 8.79 19.50 -0.22
C PHE A 105 8.74 19.81 1.28
N SER A 106 9.49 19.06 2.09
CA SER A 106 9.49 19.18 3.55
C SER A 106 10.40 20.29 4.11
N ASN A 107 10.67 21.34 3.32
CA ASN A 107 11.59 22.46 3.63
C ASN A 107 13.06 22.05 3.86
N GLN A 108 13.47 20.90 3.31
CA GLN A 108 14.85 20.43 3.37
C GLN A 108 15.33 20.38 1.92
N ASP A 109 16.00 21.42 1.46
CA ASP A 109 16.49 21.56 0.07
C ASP A 109 17.69 20.62 -0.15
N ILE A 110 17.43 19.31 -0.10
CA ILE A 110 18.44 18.24 -0.08
C ILE A 110 18.87 17.81 -1.50
N GLY A 111 18.24 18.38 -2.53
CA GLY A 111 18.56 18.11 -3.93
C GLY A 111 18.21 16.67 -4.34
N LEU A 112 19.19 15.96 -4.91
CA LEU A 112 19.07 14.57 -5.37
C LEU A 112 19.83 13.61 -4.44
N PRO A 113 19.23 13.24 -3.29
CA PRO A 113 19.86 12.33 -2.35
C PRO A 113 20.01 10.91 -2.92
N SER A 114 21.05 10.21 -2.46
CA SER A 114 21.17 8.76 -2.70
C SER A 114 20.03 8.00 -2.01
N PRO A 115 19.69 6.76 -2.44
CA PRO A 115 18.68 5.95 -1.78
C PRO A 115 18.94 5.76 -0.27
N GLN A 116 20.21 5.58 0.11
CA GLN A 116 20.62 5.52 1.52
C GLN A 116 20.38 6.86 2.23
N GLY A 117 20.72 7.98 1.59
CA GLY A 117 20.50 9.32 2.14
C GLY A 117 19.02 9.58 2.45
N LEU A 118 18.11 9.16 1.56
CA LEU A 118 16.67 9.25 1.80
C LEU A 118 16.21 8.41 2.99
N LEU A 119 16.73 7.20 3.14
CA LEU A 119 16.39 6.36 4.30
C LEU A 119 16.85 7.02 5.61
N VAL A 120 18.08 7.55 5.64
CA VAL A 120 18.62 8.27 6.80
C VAL A 120 17.79 9.50 7.11
N TRP A 121 17.44 10.29 6.10
CA TRP A 121 16.56 11.46 6.25
C TRP A 121 15.20 11.05 6.82
N ALA A 122 14.52 10.08 6.21
CA ALA A 122 13.18 9.66 6.63
C ALA A 122 13.17 9.17 8.08
N LEU A 123 14.15 8.37 8.47
CA LEU A 123 14.32 7.88 9.84
C LEU A 123 14.63 9.00 10.86
N GLY A 124 15.23 10.10 10.40
CA GLY A 124 15.55 11.27 11.22
C GLY A 124 14.43 12.31 11.35
N THR A 125 13.34 12.20 10.58
CA THR A 125 12.28 13.22 10.55
C THR A 125 11.44 13.31 11.82
N GLY A 126 11.41 12.28 12.67
CA GLY A 126 10.59 12.24 13.87
C GLY A 126 11.16 11.36 14.98
N PRO A 127 10.88 11.68 16.26
CA PRO A 127 11.31 10.86 17.38
C PRO A 127 10.70 9.47 17.30
N HIS A 128 11.47 8.44 17.65
CA HIS A 128 11.04 7.03 17.69
C HIS A 128 10.64 6.41 16.33
N MET A 129 10.97 7.03 15.19
CA MET A 129 10.61 6.52 13.85
C MET A 129 10.95 5.03 13.64
N LEU A 130 12.09 4.57 14.15
CA LEU A 130 12.50 3.16 14.06
C LEU A 130 11.54 2.19 14.75
N TRP A 131 10.91 2.59 15.87
CA TRP A 131 9.93 1.75 16.56
C TRP A 131 8.64 1.61 15.76
N PHE A 132 8.18 2.72 15.15
CA PHE A 132 7.03 2.70 14.26
C PHE A 132 7.28 1.84 13.02
N LEU A 133 8.43 2.02 12.38
CA LEU A 133 8.83 1.20 11.24
C LEU A 133 8.96 -0.28 11.63
N GLY A 134 9.53 -0.56 12.80
CA GLY A 134 9.63 -1.92 13.35
C GLY A 134 8.27 -2.57 13.57
N ALA A 135 7.29 -1.83 14.10
CA ALA A 135 5.92 -2.31 14.27
C ALA A 135 5.24 -2.62 12.93
N ILE A 136 5.38 -1.73 11.94
CA ILE A 136 4.89 -1.94 10.57
C ILE A 136 5.50 -3.20 9.96
N LEU A 137 6.83 -3.35 10.08
CA LEU A 137 7.56 -4.49 9.55
C LEU A 137 7.13 -5.79 10.23
N ALA A 138 7.00 -5.79 11.55
CA ALA A 138 6.54 -6.94 12.32
C ALA A 138 5.11 -7.36 11.95
N ALA A 139 4.21 -6.40 11.76
CA ALA A 139 2.85 -6.69 11.34
C ALA A 139 2.77 -7.28 9.93
N ASN A 140 3.50 -6.70 8.97
CA ASN A 140 3.57 -7.24 7.62
C ASN A 140 4.23 -8.62 7.60
N LEU A 141 5.25 -8.85 8.44
CA LEU A 141 5.87 -10.15 8.60
C LEU A 141 4.88 -11.18 9.16
N ALA A 142 4.08 -10.82 10.17
CA ALA A 142 3.06 -11.71 10.73
C ALA A 142 2.03 -12.09 9.67
N VAL A 143 1.52 -11.12 8.90
CA VAL A 143 0.61 -11.36 7.77
C VAL A 143 1.26 -12.27 6.73
N PHE A 144 2.52 -12.02 6.37
CA PHE A 144 3.26 -12.86 5.43
C PHE A 144 3.42 -14.30 5.93
N LEU A 145 3.84 -14.51 7.18
CA LEU A 145 4.03 -15.86 7.71
C LEU A 145 2.70 -16.62 7.85
N ILE A 146 1.64 -15.95 8.33
CA ILE A 146 0.36 -16.60 8.61
C ILE A 146 -0.43 -16.82 7.31
N ASP A 147 -0.70 -15.77 6.55
CA ASP A 147 -1.56 -15.88 5.36
C ASP A 147 -0.79 -16.47 4.18
N PHE A 148 0.39 -15.94 3.91
CA PHE A 148 1.11 -16.33 2.71
C PHE A 148 1.70 -17.75 2.80
N ILE A 149 2.36 -18.07 3.92
CA ILE A 149 2.97 -19.38 4.13
C ILE A 149 1.96 -20.36 4.75
N ALA A 150 1.46 -20.10 5.98
CA ALA A 150 0.72 -21.11 6.73
C ALA A 150 -0.67 -21.42 6.15
N ARG A 151 -1.41 -20.42 5.63
CA ARG A 151 -2.69 -20.62 4.93
C ARG A 151 -2.53 -21.02 3.46
N GLY A 152 -1.30 -21.12 2.96
CA GLY A 152 -0.98 -21.68 1.64
C GLY A 152 -1.27 -20.77 0.45
N GLU A 153 -1.44 -19.45 0.66
CA GLU A 153 -1.63 -18.51 -0.45
C GLU A 153 -0.43 -18.49 -1.41
N ILE A 154 0.77 -18.85 -0.96
CA ILE A 154 1.97 -19.04 -1.79
C ILE A 154 1.71 -19.91 -3.03
N THR A 155 0.78 -20.87 -2.94
CA THR A 155 0.45 -21.76 -4.06
C THR A 155 -0.62 -21.21 -5.00
N ARG A 156 -1.40 -20.23 -4.55
CA ARG A 156 -2.57 -19.66 -5.26
C ARG A 156 -2.32 -18.25 -5.78
N THR A 157 -1.21 -17.63 -5.36
CA THR A 157 -0.83 -16.27 -5.73
C THR A 157 -0.45 -16.20 -7.20
N LYS A 158 -1.00 -15.21 -7.91
CA LYS A 158 -0.62 -14.92 -9.29
C LYS A 158 0.40 -13.79 -9.31
N LEU A 159 1.48 -13.98 -10.08
CA LEU A 159 2.64 -13.08 -10.10
C LEU A 159 2.28 -11.69 -10.64
N ASP A 160 1.40 -11.61 -11.65
CA ASP A 160 0.92 -10.38 -12.27
C ASP A 160 0.11 -9.49 -11.30
N ALA A 161 -0.78 -10.14 -10.54
CA ALA A 161 -1.60 -9.47 -9.53
C ALA A 161 -0.73 -8.96 -8.37
N GLU A 162 0.24 -9.76 -7.93
CA GLU A 162 1.15 -9.38 -6.84
C GLU A 162 2.07 -8.23 -7.25
N MET A 163 2.58 -8.24 -8.49
CA MET A 163 3.40 -7.15 -9.03
C MET A 163 2.66 -5.81 -8.99
N THR A 164 1.38 -5.78 -9.32
CA THR A 164 0.61 -4.53 -9.43
C THR A 164 -0.01 -4.07 -8.11
N ALA A 165 -0.12 -4.95 -7.11
CA ALA A 165 -0.79 -4.66 -5.85
C ALA A 165 -0.24 -3.43 -5.10
N PRO A 166 1.09 -3.20 -5.00
CA PRO A 166 1.65 -2.05 -4.29
C PRO A 166 1.41 -0.70 -4.96
N TYR A 167 1.26 -0.66 -6.30
CA TYR A 167 1.15 0.58 -7.06
C TYR A 167 -0.07 1.42 -6.70
N GLY A 168 -1.19 0.79 -6.34
CA GLY A 168 -2.40 1.51 -5.95
C GLY A 168 -2.19 2.42 -4.74
N ARG A 169 -1.34 2.02 -3.79
CA ARG A 169 -1.03 2.83 -2.59
C ARG A 169 -0.12 4.00 -2.93
N ILE A 170 0.96 3.75 -3.69
CA ILE A 170 1.90 4.78 -4.11
C ILE A 170 1.21 5.88 -4.94
N VAL A 171 0.38 5.51 -5.90
CA VAL A 171 -0.34 6.48 -6.75
C VAL A 171 -1.28 7.34 -5.90
N THR A 172 -1.99 6.73 -4.95
CA THR A 172 -2.89 7.48 -4.05
C THR A 172 -2.11 8.48 -3.20
N LEU A 173 -0.92 8.09 -2.70
CA LEU A 173 -0.03 8.98 -1.95
C LEU A 173 0.55 10.10 -2.81
N HIS A 174 1.02 9.81 -4.03
CA HIS A 174 1.52 10.85 -4.94
C HIS A 174 0.43 11.86 -5.28
N VAL A 175 -0.78 11.40 -5.57
CA VAL A 175 -1.92 12.29 -5.84
C VAL A 175 -2.22 13.14 -4.61
N ALA A 176 -2.22 12.56 -3.40
CA ALA A 176 -2.41 13.32 -2.17
C ALA A 176 -1.29 14.35 -1.93
N ILE A 177 -0.04 13.99 -2.19
CA ILE A 177 1.11 14.88 -1.98
C ILE A 177 1.14 16.00 -3.03
N ILE A 178 0.86 15.70 -4.31
CA ILE A 178 0.78 16.70 -5.38
C ILE A 178 -0.38 17.67 -5.11
N LEU A 179 -1.56 17.17 -4.75
CA LEU A 179 -2.69 18.03 -4.42
C LEU A 179 -2.42 18.87 -3.17
N GLY A 180 -1.76 18.29 -2.16
CA GLY A 180 -1.35 19.00 -0.95
C GLY A 180 -0.35 20.09 -1.25
N ALA A 181 0.62 19.78 -2.12
CA ALA A 181 1.64 20.71 -2.57
C ALA A 181 1.05 21.87 -3.37
N MET A 182 0.17 21.57 -4.33
CA MET A 182 -0.54 22.58 -5.12
C MET A 182 -1.40 23.50 -4.25
N PHE A 183 -2.00 22.97 -3.18
CA PHE A 183 -2.76 23.78 -2.23
C PHE A 183 -1.89 24.62 -1.30
N ALA A 184 -0.76 24.08 -0.83
CA ALA A 184 0.18 24.81 0.02
C ALA A 184 0.88 25.95 -0.72
N PHE A 185 1.10 25.83 -2.04
CA PHE A 185 1.62 26.93 -2.86
C PHE A 185 0.56 27.93 -3.32
N GLY A 186 -0.73 27.56 -3.29
CA GLY A 186 -1.83 28.39 -3.77
C GLY A 186 -2.61 29.14 -2.67
N ALA A 187 -2.40 28.81 -1.40
CA ALA A 187 -3.07 29.42 -0.26
C ALA A 187 -2.05 30.00 0.72
N GLU A 188 -2.24 31.24 1.16
CA GLU A 188 -1.46 31.84 2.25
C GLU A 188 -1.69 31.12 3.60
N GLU A 189 -2.70 30.25 3.67
CA GLU A 189 -3.18 29.54 4.87
C GLU A 189 -3.16 28.00 4.68
N PRO A 190 -2.19 27.27 5.25
CA PRO A 190 -1.97 25.82 5.07
C PRO A 190 -3.15 24.91 5.42
N LEU A 191 -4.09 25.38 6.26
CA LEU A 191 -5.25 24.61 6.76
C LEU A 191 -6.28 24.27 5.67
N MET A 192 -6.43 25.13 4.66
CA MET A 192 -7.38 24.91 3.55
C MET A 192 -6.97 23.75 2.64
N GLY A 193 -5.65 23.55 2.46
CA GLY A 193 -5.11 22.45 1.68
C GLY A 193 -5.36 21.08 2.30
N VAL A 194 -5.20 20.99 3.62
CA VAL A 194 -5.48 19.77 4.39
C VAL A 194 -6.95 19.38 4.31
N LEU A 195 -7.86 20.36 4.39
CA LEU A 195 -9.30 20.12 4.39
C LEU A 195 -9.80 19.63 3.02
N LEU A 196 -9.27 20.18 1.92
CA LEU A 196 -9.60 19.68 0.58
C LEU A 196 -8.96 18.32 0.29
N LEU A 197 -7.75 18.06 0.81
CA LEU A 197 -7.12 16.74 0.71
C LEU A 197 -7.98 15.63 1.31
N ILE A 198 -8.59 15.89 2.47
CA ILE A 198 -9.52 14.96 3.11
C ILE A 198 -10.74 14.73 2.21
N LEU A 199 -11.32 15.78 1.63
CA LEU A 199 -12.46 15.68 0.71
C LEU A 199 -12.14 14.86 -0.55
N ILE A 200 -11.00 15.11 -1.19
CA ILE A 200 -10.59 14.38 -2.39
C ILE A 200 -10.27 12.92 -2.06
N ARG A 201 -9.58 12.65 -0.94
CA ARG A 201 -9.30 11.29 -0.48
C ARG A 201 -10.57 10.49 -0.23
N VAL A 202 -11.57 11.10 0.41
CA VAL A 202 -12.87 10.48 0.66
C VAL A 202 -13.61 10.20 -0.65
N ALA A 203 -13.63 11.15 -1.59
CA ALA A 203 -14.26 10.99 -2.90
C ALA A 203 -13.59 9.88 -3.73
N PHE A 204 -12.26 9.88 -3.83
CA PHE A 204 -11.51 8.85 -4.55
C PHE A 204 -11.65 7.47 -3.91
N GLY A 205 -11.57 7.40 -2.57
CA GLY A 205 -11.81 6.16 -1.83
C GLY A 205 -13.19 5.57 -2.15
N MET A 206 -14.23 6.41 -2.20
CA MET A 206 -15.57 5.96 -2.59
C MET A 206 -15.62 5.48 -4.04
N ILE A 207 -15.04 6.21 -4.99
CA ILE A 207 -15.06 5.86 -6.42
C ILE A 207 -14.29 4.55 -6.69
N LEU A 208 -13.12 4.37 -6.07
CA LEU A 208 -12.34 3.13 -6.19
C LEU A 208 -13.08 1.94 -5.58
N THR A 209 -13.73 2.13 -4.42
CA THR A 209 -14.54 1.09 -3.78
C THR A 209 -15.73 0.70 -4.66
N LEU A 210 -16.39 1.66 -5.29
CA LEU A 210 -17.52 1.44 -6.21
C LEU A 210 -17.07 0.74 -7.50
N ARG A 211 -15.98 1.20 -8.14
CA ARG A 211 -15.43 0.58 -9.36
C ARG A 211 -14.94 -0.85 -9.13
N ARG A 212 -14.30 -1.13 -7.98
CA ARG A 212 -13.89 -2.51 -7.63
C ARG A 212 -15.08 -3.45 -7.51
N ARG A 213 -16.22 -2.97 -7.02
CA ARG A 213 -17.46 -3.76 -6.92
C ARG A 213 -18.12 -3.97 -8.28
N MET A 214 -18.24 -2.94 -9.10
CA MET A 214 -18.82 -3.07 -10.44
C MET A 214 -18.05 -4.06 -11.33
N ARG A 215 -16.70 -4.05 -11.28
CA ARG A 215 -15.90 -5.05 -12.01
C ARG A 215 -16.09 -6.47 -11.50
N ARG A 216 -16.28 -6.64 -10.19
CA ARG A 216 -16.52 -7.96 -9.59
C ARG A 216 -17.91 -8.49 -9.91
N ASP A 217 -18.90 -7.61 -9.95
CA ASP A 217 -20.29 -7.98 -10.27
C ASP A 217 -20.44 -8.28 -11.78
N ALA A 218 -19.74 -7.55 -12.66
CA ALA A 218 -19.65 -7.86 -14.09
C ALA A 218 -19.00 -9.24 -14.33
N GLN A 219 -17.90 -9.55 -13.64
CA GLN A 219 -17.24 -10.86 -13.73
C GLN A 219 -18.07 -12.03 -13.15
N LEU A 220 -18.96 -11.74 -12.21
CA LEU A 220 -19.90 -12.73 -11.66
C LEU A 220 -21.09 -12.93 -12.61
N ALA A 221 -21.59 -11.88 -13.25
CA ALA A 221 -22.63 -11.98 -14.28
C ALA A 221 -22.15 -12.80 -15.50
N GLU A 222 -20.95 -12.53 -16.01
CA GLU A 222 -20.34 -13.32 -17.11
C GLU A 222 -20.16 -14.81 -16.73
N ARG A 223 -19.86 -15.11 -15.46
CA ARG A 223 -19.73 -16.50 -14.97
C ARG A 223 -21.07 -17.23 -14.81
N VAL A 224 -22.16 -16.50 -14.60
CA VAL A 224 -23.51 -17.05 -14.49
C VAL A 224 -24.11 -17.26 -15.89
N GLU A 225 -23.91 -16.31 -16.81
CA GLU A 225 -24.33 -16.44 -18.21
C GLU A 225 -23.54 -17.54 -18.95
N GLY A 226 -22.22 -17.64 -18.72
CA GLY A 226 -21.42 -18.73 -19.29
C GLY A 226 -21.78 -20.13 -18.80
N LYS A 227 -22.39 -20.24 -17.61
CA LYS A 227 -22.94 -21.52 -17.08
C LYS A 227 -24.38 -21.79 -17.56
N GLY A 228 -25.12 -20.76 -17.98
CA GLY A 228 -26.46 -20.89 -18.55
C GLY A 228 -26.47 -21.22 -20.04
N ALA A 229 -25.41 -20.87 -20.78
CA ALA A 229 -25.27 -21.20 -22.21
C ALA A 229 -24.73 -22.61 -22.47
N THR A 230 -24.41 -23.37 -21.42
CA THR A 230 -23.92 -24.77 -21.49
C THR A 230 -24.93 -25.79 -20.96
N VAL A 231 -26.21 -25.40 -20.85
CA VAL A 231 -27.37 -26.27 -20.59
C VAL A 231 -28.36 -26.09 -21.72
#